data_AF-A0A497KCV1-F1
#
_entry.id   AF-A0A497KCV1-F1
#
_cell.length_a   1.000
_cell.length_b   1.000
_cell.length_c   1.000
_cell.angle_alpha   90.00
_cell.angle_beta   90.00
_cell.angle_gamma   90.00
#
_symmetry.space_group_name_H-M   'P 1'
#
loop_
_entity.id
_entity.type
_entity.pdbx_description
1 polymer ?
#
loop_
_entity_poly.entity_id
_entity_poly.type
_entity_poly.pdbx_seq_one_letter_code
_entity_poly.pdbx_strand_id
1 'polypeptide(L)'
;MFADFLFLWLGKNVLIGVTVLYWFTAAACSIVEHDAYILTFLYIIKDLAFHHGIEPWPYYWALVWAGTLGSNATIAGAPALYVALNICEKEEGKIPLKTFFSYSIPFVAISLVVCYILTLIFWVLPYLA
;
A
#
# COMPACT_ATOMS: atom_id res chain seq x y z
N MET A 1 21.89 -8.66 2.47
CA MET A 1 21.42 -9.73 3.39
C MET A 1 19.90 -9.88 3.45
N PHE A 2 19.09 -8.81 3.59
CA PHE A 2 17.62 -8.86 3.42
C PHE A 2 17.14 -8.26 2.08
N ALA A 3 17.76 -7.15 1.65
CA ALA A 3 17.52 -6.57 0.33
C ALA A 3 17.78 -7.57 -0.81
N ASP A 4 18.86 -8.36 -0.74
CA ASP A 4 19.16 -9.38 -1.75
C ASP A 4 18.10 -10.50 -1.83
N PHE A 5 17.47 -10.83 -0.71
CA PHE A 5 16.33 -11.76 -0.69
C PHE A 5 15.10 -11.14 -1.37
N LEU A 6 14.81 -9.87 -1.07
CA LEU A 6 13.72 -9.12 -1.71
C LEU A 6 13.97 -8.91 -3.21
N PHE A 7 15.23 -8.76 -3.64
CA PHE A 7 15.59 -8.61 -5.05
C PHE A 7 15.16 -9.81 -5.90
N LEU A 8 15.13 -11.03 -5.34
CA LEU A 8 14.62 -12.22 -6.06
C LEU A 8 13.16 -12.05 -6.51
N TRP A 9 12.37 -11.34 -5.73
CA TRP A 9 10.95 -11.08 -5.98
C TRP A 9 10.72 -9.75 -6.69
N LEU A 10 11.52 -8.73 -6.36
CA LEU A 10 11.30 -7.36 -6.81
C LEU A 10 12.11 -6.96 -8.04
N GLY A 11 13.29 -7.56 -8.27
CA GLY A 11 14.30 -6.99 -9.18
C GLY A 11 14.36 -7.58 -10.58
N LYS A 12 13.83 -8.79 -10.82
CA LYS A 12 13.95 -9.45 -12.13
C LYS A 12 13.07 -8.83 -13.22
N ASN A 13 11.94 -8.25 -12.83
CA ASN A 13 11.00 -7.60 -13.74
C ASN A 13 10.27 -6.51 -12.97
N VAL A 14 10.38 -5.27 -13.44
CA VAL A 14 9.81 -4.08 -12.78
C VAL A 14 8.31 -4.23 -12.58
N LEU A 15 7.60 -4.77 -13.58
CA LEU A 15 6.15 -5.02 -13.49
C LEU A 15 5.83 -5.96 -12.33
N ILE A 16 6.46 -7.14 -12.30
CA ILE A 16 6.21 -8.14 -11.26
C ILE A 16 6.57 -7.57 -9.89
N GLY A 17 7.72 -6.90 -9.77
CA GLY A 17 8.18 -6.34 -8.51
C GLY A 17 7.23 -5.27 -7.98
N VAL A 18 6.81 -4.33 -8.83
CA VAL A 18 5.84 -3.29 -8.47
C VAL A 18 4.49 -3.91 -8.09
N THR A 19 3.99 -4.89 -8.84
CA THR A 19 2.74 -5.58 -8.52
C THR A 19 2.79 -6.26 -7.16
N VAL A 20 3.85 -7.02 -6.88
CA VAL A 20 4.02 -7.72 -5.60
C VAL A 20 4.12 -6.70 -4.46
N LEU A 21 4.96 -5.67 -4.61
CA LEU A 21 5.11 -4.62 -3.61
C LEU A 21 3.79 -3.92 -3.32
N TYR A 22 3.03 -3.55 -4.36
CA TYR A 22 1.77 -2.83 -4.22
C TYR A 22 0.74 -3.63 -3.41
N TRP A 23 0.43 -4.85 -3.85
CA TRP A 23 -0.63 -5.65 -3.21
C TRP A 23 -0.22 -6.15 -1.82
N PHE A 24 1.05 -6.49 -1.63
CA PHE A 24 1.56 -6.86 -0.31
C PHE A 24 1.49 -5.67 0.66
N THR A 25 1.91 -4.48 0.22
CA THR A 25 1.82 -3.25 1.01
C THR A 25 0.39 -2.91 1.37
N ALA A 26 -0.54 -2.98 0.41
CA ALA A 26 -1.94 -2.71 0.67
C ALA A 26 -2.53 -3.65 1.74
N ALA A 27 -2.19 -4.94 1.68
CA ALA A 27 -2.61 -5.91 2.68
C ALA A 27 -1.95 -5.68 4.04
N ALA A 28 -0.64 -5.41 4.07
CA ALA A 28 0.09 -5.15 5.32
C ALA A 28 -0.41 -3.88 6.02
N CYS A 29 -0.54 -2.78 5.28
CA CYS A 29 -1.03 -1.51 5.82
C CYS A 29 -2.51 -1.56 6.20
N SER A 30 -3.29 -2.54 5.72
CA SER A 30 -4.67 -2.73 6.22
C SER A 30 -4.72 -3.06 7.72
N ILE A 31 -3.61 -3.49 8.32
CA ILE A 31 -3.51 -3.85 9.75
C ILE A 31 -2.49 -2.96 10.46
N VAL A 32 -1.42 -2.58 9.76
CA VAL A 32 -0.27 -1.85 10.31
C VAL A 32 -0.34 -0.36 9.93
N GLU A 33 0.11 0.50 10.84
CA GLU A 33 0.31 1.92 10.59
C GLU A 33 1.25 2.14 9.37
N HIS A 34 0.85 3.03 8.46
CA HIS A 34 1.45 3.12 7.13
C HIS A 34 2.69 4.02 7.08
N ASP A 35 2.85 4.99 7.98
CA ASP A 35 3.99 5.91 8.02
C ASP A 35 5.29 5.15 8.29
N ALA A 36 5.32 4.33 9.36
CA ALA A 36 6.49 3.52 9.69
C ALA A 36 6.79 2.46 8.63
N TYR A 37 5.75 1.88 8.04
CA TYR A 37 5.87 0.90 6.95
C TYR A 37 6.51 1.54 5.71
N ILE A 38 5.97 2.67 5.24
CA ILE A 38 6.45 3.38 4.04
C ILE A 38 7.89 3.82 4.24
N LEU A 39 8.25 4.40 5.40
CA LEU A 39 9.63 4.82 5.67
C LEU A 39 10.59 3.64 5.59
N THR A 40 10.26 2.50 6.21
CA THR A 40 11.10 1.31 6.19
C THR A 40 11.33 0.81 4.76
N PHE A 41 10.25 0.65 3.99
CA PHE A 41 10.36 0.17 2.61
C PHE A 41 11.00 1.18 1.67
N LEU A 42 10.88 2.48 1.94
CA LEU A 42 11.57 3.52 1.19
C LEU A 42 13.10 3.38 1.31
N TYR A 43 13.61 3.13 2.52
CA TYR A 43 15.05 2.84 2.69
C TYR A 43 15.47 1.53 2.01
N ILE A 44 14.64 0.49 2.09
CA ILE A 44 14.93 -0.79 1.42
C ILE A 44 15.01 -0.64 -0.09
N ILE A 45 14.06 0.09 -0.71
CA ILE A 45 14.05 0.35 -2.15
C ILE A 45 15.26 1.22 -2.54
N LYS A 46 15.63 2.19 -1.70
CA LYS A 46 16.83 3.00 -1.92
C LYS A 46 18.11 2.14 -1.94
N ASP A 47 18.24 1.22 -1.00
CA ASP A 47 19.37 0.30 -0.93
C ASP A 47 19.40 -0.66 -2.14
N LEU A 48 18.22 -1.16 -2.55
CA LEU A 48 18.10 -1.98 -3.76
C LEU A 48 18.54 -1.22 -5.01
N ALA A 49 18.16 0.05 -5.16
CA ALA A 49 18.59 0.89 -6.27
C ALA A 49 20.12 1.10 -6.25
N PHE A 50 20.70 1.35 -5.07
CA PHE A 50 22.14 1.54 -4.93
C PHE A 50 22.96 0.28 -5.23
N HIS A 51 22.51 -0.89 -4.76
CA HIS A 51 23.26 -2.14 -4.87
C HIS A 51 22.99 -2.95 -6.13
N HIS A 52 21.75 -2.89 -6.66
CA HIS A 52 21.31 -3.73 -7.77
C HIS A 52 20.93 -2.93 -9.01
N GLY A 53 21.05 -1.59 -8.98
CA GLY A 53 20.79 -0.73 -10.13
C GLY A 53 19.34 -0.72 -10.59
N ILE A 54 18.39 -1.11 -9.72
CA ILE A 54 16.97 -1.01 -10.05
C ILE A 54 16.54 0.45 -10.09
N GLU A 55 15.63 0.78 -10.99
CA GLU A 55 15.02 2.10 -10.99
C GLU A 55 14.01 2.17 -9.83
N PRO A 56 14.21 3.04 -8.82
CA PRO A 56 13.39 3.02 -7.61
C PRO A 56 12.04 3.72 -7.81
N TRP A 57 11.90 4.56 -8.83
CA TRP A 57 10.76 5.46 -8.96
C TRP A 57 9.40 4.74 -9.03
N PRO A 58 9.26 3.69 -9.87
CA PRO A 58 8.03 2.90 -9.95
C PRO A 58 7.62 2.31 -8.60
N TYR A 59 8.60 1.85 -7.82
CA TYR A 59 8.37 1.22 -6.52
C TYR A 59 7.95 2.22 -5.45
N TYR A 60 8.54 3.43 -5.42
CA TYR A 60 8.13 4.46 -4.47
C TYR A 60 6.69 4.91 -4.67
N TRP A 61 6.27 5.13 -5.91
CA TRP A 61 4.88 5.50 -6.19
C TRP A 61 3.93 4.37 -5.82
N ALA A 62 4.24 3.14 -6.20
CA ALA A 62 3.47 1.97 -5.82
C ALA A 62 3.33 1.83 -4.29
N LEU A 63 4.44 2.03 -3.55
CA LEU A 63 4.49 1.94 -2.09
C LEU A 63 3.58 2.98 -1.43
N VAL A 64 3.68 4.25 -1.84
CA VAL A 64 2.89 5.34 -1.24
C VAL A 64 1.40 5.14 -1.56
N TRP A 65 1.03 4.86 -2.80
CA TRP A 65 -0.37 4.61 -3.16
C TRP A 65 -0.96 3.43 -2.39
N ALA A 66 -0.28 2.30 -2.37
CA ALA A 66 -0.75 1.11 -1.69
C ALA A 66 -0.84 1.30 -0.17
N GLY A 67 0.17 1.92 0.44
CA GLY A 67 0.23 2.08 1.90
C GLY A 67 -0.86 3.02 2.41
N THR A 68 -1.06 4.14 1.72
CA THR A 68 -2.05 5.16 2.11
C THR A 68 -3.49 4.72 1.86
N LEU A 69 -3.75 4.01 0.75
CA LEU A 69 -5.10 3.51 0.45
C LEU A 69 -5.43 2.25 1.26
N GLY A 70 -4.48 1.32 1.39
CA GLY A 70 -4.66 0.06 2.11
C GLY A 70 -5.00 0.25 3.58
N SER A 71 -4.40 1.25 4.24
CA SER A 71 -4.67 1.55 5.66
C SER A 71 -6.11 1.97 5.94
N ASN A 72 -6.84 2.45 4.94
CA ASN A 72 -8.25 2.80 5.07
C ASN A 72 -9.19 1.58 5.07
N ALA A 73 -8.68 0.36 4.88
CA ALA A 73 -9.53 -0.83 4.85
C ALA A 73 -10.08 -1.17 6.24
N THR A 74 -9.28 -0.94 7.29
CA THR A 74 -9.66 -1.28 8.66
C THR A 74 -9.42 -0.14 9.63
N ILE A 75 -10.14 -0.20 10.75
CA ILE A 75 -10.03 0.75 11.86
C ILE A 75 -8.65 0.67 12.53
N ALA A 76 -7.97 -0.48 12.43
CA ALA A 76 -6.64 -0.68 12.98
C ALA A 76 -5.55 -0.03 12.10
N GLY A 77 -5.75 0.00 10.78
CA GLY A 77 -4.79 0.56 9.83
C GLY A 77 -4.71 2.09 9.89
N ALA A 78 -5.84 2.77 10.14
CA ALA A 78 -5.90 4.24 10.18
C ALA A 78 -6.62 4.77 11.44
N PRO A 79 -5.94 5.53 12.32
CA PRO A 79 -6.57 6.09 13.52
C PRO A 79 -7.69 7.08 13.19
N ALA A 80 -7.65 7.72 12.03
CA ALA A 80 -8.72 8.60 11.56
C ALA A 80 -10.07 7.87 11.40
N LEU A 81 -10.05 6.61 10.96
CA LEU A 81 -11.26 5.79 10.85
C LEU A 81 -11.82 5.44 12.23
N TYR A 82 -10.96 5.17 13.21
CA TYR A 82 -11.37 4.97 14.59
C TYR A 82 -12.04 6.21 15.17
N VAL A 83 -11.49 7.40 14.91
CA VAL A 83 -12.09 8.67 15.33
C VAL A 83 -13.45 8.89 14.66
N ALA A 84 -13.55 8.66 13.35
CA ALA A 84 -14.80 8.79 12.60
C ALA A 84 -15.89 7.85 13.14
N LEU A 85 -15.54 6.58 13.41
CA LEU A 85 -16.44 5.60 14.01
C LEU A 85 -16.94 6.06 15.39
N ASN A 86 -16.04 6.54 16.26
CA ASN A 86 -16.41 7.04 17.58
C ASN A 86 -17.35 8.25 17.53
N ILE A 87 -17.24 9.10 16.50
CA ILE A 87 -18.16 10.22 16.30
C ILE A 87 -19.54 9.68 15.91
N CYS A 88 -19.62 8.78 14.93
CA CYS A 88 -20.89 8.17 14.53
C CYS A 88 -21.57 7.41 15.67
N GLU A 89 -20.80 6.65 16.47
CA GLU A 89 -21.37 5.88 17.60
C GLU A 89 -21.93 6.75 18.72
N LYS A 90 -21.44 7.99 18.86
CA LYS A 90 -21.99 8.97 19.82
C LYS A 90 -23.35 9.50 19.40
N GLU A 91 -23.63 9.58 18.10
CA GLU A 91 -24.88 10.15 17.56
C GLU A 91 -25.93 9.07 17.28
N GLU A 92 -25.53 7.95 16.68
CA GLU A 92 -26.45 6.91 16.18
C GLU A 92 -26.42 5.61 17.01
N GLY A 93 -25.58 5.54 18.05
CA GLY A 93 -25.38 4.35 18.87
C GLY A 93 -24.36 3.37 18.27
N LYS A 94 -24.12 2.25 18.94
CA LYS A 94 -23.02 1.32 18.60
C LYS A 94 -23.17 0.75 17.18
N ILE A 95 -22.10 0.85 16.38
CA ILE A 95 -22.04 0.35 15.01
C ILE A 95 -21.23 -0.95 15.01
N PRO A 96 -21.81 -2.09 14.60
CA PRO A 96 -21.06 -3.34 14.56
C PRO A 96 -19.95 -3.27 13.50
N LEU A 97 -18.77 -3.79 13.84
CA LEU A 97 -17.59 -3.81 12.95
C LEU A 97 -17.87 -4.39 11.57
N LYS A 98 -18.75 -5.39 11.49
CA LYS A 98 -19.18 -5.98 10.21
C LYS A 98 -19.83 -4.97 9.28
N THR A 99 -20.67 -4.08 9.81
CA THR A 99 -21.32 -3.01 9.04
C THR A 99 -20.27 -2.01 8.55
N PHE A 100 -19.36 -1.58 9.43
CA PHE A 100 -18.27 -0.69 9.03
C PHE A 100 -17.41 -1.29 7.90
N PHE A 101 -16.95 -2.54 8.06
CA PHE A 101 -16.14 -3.22 7.05
C PHE A 101 -16.88 -3.48 5.74
N SER A 102 -18.22 -3.59 5.77
CA SER A 102 -19.02 -3.71 4.55
C SER A 102 -18.97 -2.45 3.67
N TYR A 103 -18.63 -1.30 4.24
CA TYR A 103 -18.45 -0.04 3.49
C TYR A 103 -16.97 0.23 3.19
N SER A 104 -16.09 0.08 4.18
CA SER A 104 -14.67 0.44 4.02
C SER A 104 -13.95 -0.47 3.04
N ILE A 105 -14.12 -1.80 3.15
CA ILE A 105 -13.36 -2.76 2.34
C ILE A 105 -13.68 -2.62 0.85
N PRO A 106 -14.95 -2.56 0.40
CA PRO A 106 -15.23 -2.36 -1.02
C PRO A 106 -14.70 -1.03 -1.55
N PHE A 107 -14.81 0.05 -0.77
CA PHE A 107 -14.30 1.36 -1.15
C PHE A 107 -12.78 1.32 -1.35
N VAL A 108 -12.05 0.72 -0.41
CA VAL A 108 -10.59 0.57 -0.51
C VAL A 108 -10.19 -0.37 -1.64
N ALA A 109 -10.91 -1.46 -1.85
CA ALA A 109 -10.62 -2.38 -2.94
C ALA A 109 -10.73 -1.67 -4.30
N ILE A 110 -11.79 -0.89 -4.52
CA ILE A 110 -12.00 -0.14 -5.76
C ILE A 110 -10.90 0.91 -5.94
N SER A 111 -10.58 1.69 -4.90
CA SER A 111 -9.54 2.72 -4.99
C SER A 111 -8.15 2.11 -5.25
N LEU A 112 -7.81 1.00 -4.60
CA LEU A 112 -6.58 0.25 -4.86
C LEU A 112 -6.50 -0.23 -6.30
N VAL A 113 -7.58 -0.80 -6.86
CA VAL A 113 -7.58 -1.27 -8.25
C VAL A 113 -7.35 -0.11 -9.22
N VAL A 114 -8.06 1.01 -9.05
CA VAL A 114 -7.93 2.19 -9.90
C VAL A 114 -6.51 2.75 -9.83
N CYS A 115 -5.98 2.93 -8.62
CA CYS A 115 -4.66 3.51 -8.40
C CYS A 115 -3.52 2.57 -8.79
N TYR A 116 -3.73 1.25 -8.71
CA TYR A 116 -2.83 0.26 -9.26
C TYR A 116 -2.73 0.40 -10.77
N ILE A 117 -3.85 0.50 -11.49
CA ILE A 117 -3.86 0.71 -12.94
C ILE A 117 -3.14 2.02 -13.32
N LEU A 118 -3.40 3.11 -12.58
CA LEU A 118 -2.70 4.39 -12.80
C LEU A 118 -1.19 4.25 -12.53
N THR A 119 -0.80 3.51 -11.49
CA THR A 119 0.60 3.22 -11.18
C THR A 119 1.27 2.51 -12.35
N LEU A 120 0.60 1.49 -12.92
CA LEU A 120 1.12 0.77 -14.08
C LEU A 120 1.29 1.69 -15.29
N ILE A 121 0.28 2.49 -15.61
CA ILE A 121 0.28 3.34 -16.82
C ILE A 121 1.36 4.42 -16.76
N PHE A 122 1.45 5.14 -15.65
CA PHE A 122 2.31 6.32 -15.56
C PHE A 122 3.72 6.03 -15.04
N TRP A 123 3.89 4.97 -14.26
CA TRP A 123 5.17 4.69 -13.60
C TRP A 123 5.76 3.33 -13.89
N VAL A 124 5.06 2.40 -14.55
CA VAL A 124 5.66 1.12 -14.94
C VAL A 124 5.88 1.03 -16.45
N LEU A 125 4.87 1.35 -17.26
CA LEU A 125 4.98 1.30 -18.73
C LEU A 125 6.15 2.12 -19.30
N PRO A 126 6.46 3.34 -18.82
CA PRO A 126 7.59 4.10 -19.35
C PRO A 126 8.96 3.46 -19.12
N TYR A 127 9.05 2.50 -18.19
CA TYR A 127 10.28 1.79 -17.84
C TYR A 127 10.34 0.36 -18.40
N LEU A 128 9.31 -0.06 -19.14
CA LEU A 128 9.25 -1.35 -19.85
C LEU A 128 9.59 -1.22 -21.35
N ALA A 129 9.68 0.01 -21.86
CA ALA A 129 10.04 0.34 -23.24
C ALA A 129 11.55 0.61 -23.37
#